data_AF-A0A7S3AWS3-F1
#
_entry.id   AF-A0A7S3AWS3-F1
#
_cell.length_a   1.000
_cell.length_b   1.000
_cell.length_c   1.000
_cell.angle_alpha   90.00
_cell.angle_beta   90.00
_cell.angle_gamma   90.00
#
_symmetry.space_group_name_H-M   'P 1'
#
loop_
_entity.id
_entity.type
_entity.pdbx_description
1 polymer ?
#
loop_
_entity_poly.entity_id
_entity_poly.type
_entity_poly.pdbx_seq_one_letter_code
_entity_poly.pdbx_strand_id
1 'polypeptide(L)'
;TVFEEALAARSSAWPEAPHDGCARAVYVAMQQAEQQYWRRNVNEFSNSLQAIPDFQLELQWHVGCAMLGLPISPILRRFLPSDTYQIWKRGSDLRVDAGLIGVDEEQMAWRRGRISLMVRGQRISLVH
;
A
#
# COMPACT_ATOMS: atom_id res chain seq x y z
N THR A 1 -7.65 -28.68 -13.87
CA THR A 1 -8.12 -27.28 -13.75
C THR A 1 -6.91 -26.37 -13.95
N VAL A 2 -7.10 -25.13 -14.38
CA VAL A 2 -6.02 -24.14 -14.58
C VAL A 2 -5.11 -24.02 -13.34
N PHE A 3 -5.64 -24.32 -12.15
CA PHE A 3 -4.93 -24.41 -10.89
C PHE A 3 -3.92 -25.58 -10.79
N GLU A 4 -4.27 -26.77 -11.30
CA GLU A 4 -3.40 -27.95 -11.30
C GLU A 4 -2.27 -27.83 -12.34
N GLU A 5 -2.54 -27.21 -13.49
CA GLU A 5 -1.49 -26.90 -14.49
C GLU A 5 -0.50 -25.85 -13.96
N ALA A 6 -0.98 -24.83 -13.23
CA ALA A 6 -0.14 -23.84 -12.57
C ALA A 6 0.72 -24.45 -11.45
N LEU A 7 0.21 -25.48 -10.76
CA LEU A 7 0.95 -26.24 -9.75
C LEU A 7 1.96 -27.21 -10.38
N ALA A 8 1.65 -27.84 -11.51
CA ALA A 8 2.55 -28.74 -12.23
C ALA A 8 3.72 -27.97 -12.88
N ALA A 9 3.48 -26.75 -13.38
CA ALA A 9 4.53 -25.85 -13.86
C ALA A 9 5.46 -25.36 -12.73
N ARG A 10 5.08 -25.56 -11.45
CA ARG A 10 5.82 -25.13 -10.26
C ARG A 10 7.01 -26.03 -9.91
N SER A 11 7.10 -27.26 -10.43
CA SER A 11 8.15 -28.20 -9.99
C SER A 11 9.45 -28.14 -10.82
N SER A 12 9.43 -27.55 -12.02
CA SER A 12 10.57 -27.60 -12.96
C SER A 12 11.27 -26.26 -13.21
N ALA A 13 10.78 -25.15 -12.65
CA ALA A 13 11.22 -23.80 -13.03
C ALA A 13 11.63 -22.88 -11.87
N TRP A 14 12.11 -23.44 -10.75
CA TRP A 14 12.86 -22.64 -9.76
C TRP A 14 14.35 -22.92 -9.93
N PRO A 15 15.08 -22.18 -10.80
CA PRO A 15 16.50 -22.04 -10.55
C PRO A 15 16.62 -21.33 -9.19
N GLU A 16 17.68 -21.64 -8.44
CA GLU A 16 18.02 -21.06 -7.14
C GLU A 16 18.02 -19.52 -7.19
N ALA A 17 16.83 -18.92 -7.13
CA ALA A 17 16.68 -17.49 -7.10
C ALA A 17 17.11 -17.06 -5.69
N PRO A 18 18.07 -16.12 -5.56
CA PRO A 18 18.41 -15.57 -4.26
C PRO A 18 17.11 -15.14 -3.58
N HIS A 19 16.95 -15.47 -2.28
CA HIS A 19 15.70 -15.29 -1.52
C HIS A 19 15.06 -13.89 -1.71
N ASP A 20 15.89 -12.90 -2.00
CA ASP A 20 15.61 -11.50 -2.28
C ASP A 20 14.75 -11.30 -3.55
N GLY A 21 14.93 -12.14 -4.58
CA GLY A 21 14.28 -12.03 -5.88
C GLY A 21 12.78 -12.37 -5.86
N CYS A 22 12.38 -13.35 -5.05
CA CYS A 22 10.97 -13.73 -4.90
C CYS A 22 10.17 -12.62 -4.21
N ALA A 23 10.70 -12.04 -3.13
CA ALA A 23 10.03 -10.96 -2.40
C ALA A 23 9.82 -9.73 -3.30
N ARG A 24 10.84 -9.38 -4.10
CA ARG A 24 10.75 -8.29 -5.08
C ARG A 24 9.73 -8.58 -6.17
N ALA A 25 9.74 -9.79 -6.74
CA ALA A 25 8.78 -10.18 -7.77
C ALA A 25 7.32 -10.09 -7.27
N VAL A 26 7.06 -10.55 -6.05
CA VAL A 26 5.74 -10.42 -5.41
C VAL A 26 5.37 -8.95 -5.19
N TYR A 27 6.29 -8.15 -4.65
CA TYR A 27 6.05 -6.71 -4.44
C TYR A 27 5.69 -5.99 -5.74
N VAL A 28 6.46 -6.20 -6.82
CA VAL A 28 6.21 -5.59 -8.12
C VAL A 28 4.87 -6.04 -8.69
N ALA A 29 4.55 -7.34 -8.61
CA ALA A 29 3.26 -7.85 -9.08
C ALA A 29 2.07 -7.23 -8.32
N MET A 30 2.20 -7.06 -7.00
CA MET A 30 1.19 -6.40 -6.17
C MET A 30 1.01 -4.93 -6.57
N GLN A 31 2.11 -4.18 -6.74
CA GLN A 31 2.07 -2.78 -7.17
C GLN A 31 1.39 -2.62 -8.54
N GLN A 32 1.68 -3.52 -9.50
CA GLN A 32 1.04 -3.49 -10.81
C GLN A 32 -0.45 -3.78 -10.75
N ALA A 33 -0.86 -4.77 -9.95
CA ALA A 33 -2.27 -5.11 -9.77
C ALA A 33 -3.05 -3.94 -9.15
N GLU A 34 -2.48 -3.29 -8.14
CA GLU A 34 -3.07 -2.11 -7.51
C GLU A 34 -3.21 -0.94 -8.49
N GLN A 35 -2.17 -0.66 -9.28
CA GLN A 35 -2.25 0.38 -10.31
C GLN A 35 -3.34 0.10 -11.35
N GLN A 36 -3.47 -1.16 -11.80
CA GLN A 36 -4.52 -1.55 -12.74
C GLN A 36 -5.92 -1.43 -12.14
N TYR A 37 -6.08 -1.82 -10.87
CA TYR A 37 -7.32 -1.66 -10.13
C TYR A 37 -7.71 -0.18 -10.07
N TRP A 38 -6.81 0.70 -9.63
CA TRP A 38 -7.11 2.12 -9.52
C TRP A 38 -7.39 2.79 -10.86
N ARG A 39 -6.67 2.43 -11.92
CA ARG A 39 -6.94 2.94 -13.27
C ARG A 39 -8.34 2.62 -13.76
N ARG A 40 -8.90 1.46 -13.39
CA ARG A 40 -10.25 1.04 -13.78
C ARG A 40 -11.33 1.69 -12.91
N ASN A 41 -11.05 1.91 -11.64
CA ASN A 41 -12.08 2.27 -10.65
C ASN A 41 -12.04 3.73 -10.19
N VAL A 42 -11.07 4.54 -10.62
CA VAL A 42 -10.94 5.95 -10.20
C VAL A 42 -12.20 6.78 -10.46
N ASN A 43 -12.93 6.48 -11.54
CA ASN A 43 -14.16 7.19 -11.89
C ASN A 43 -15.28 6.88 -10.89
N GLU A 44 -15.50 5.61 -10.59
CA GLU A 44 -16.50 5.18 -9.61
C GLU A 44 -16.16 5.73 -8.22
N PHE A 45 -14.90 5.62 -7.82
CA PHE A 45 -14.39 6.19 -6.58
C PHE A 45 -14.64 7.70 -6.49
N SER A 46 -14.31 8.46 -7.54
CA SER A 46 -14.56 9.91 -7.60
C SER A 46 -16.04 10.26 -7.50
N ASN A 47 -16.92 9.43 -8.06
CA ASN A 47 -18.37 9.63 -7.96
C ASN A 47 -18.87 9.31 -6.55
N SER A 48 -18.38 8.24 -5.91
CA SER A 48 -18.70 7.92 -4.52
C SER A 48 -18.26 9.02 -3.56
N LEU A 49 -17.12 9.69 -3.82
CA LEU A 49 -16.69 10.84 -3.02
C LEU A 49 -17.70 11.99 -3.04
N GLN A 50 -18.41 12.22 -4.15
CA GLN A 50 -19.43 13.28 -4.21
C GLN A 50 -20.61 13.01 -3.28
N ALA A 51 -20.94 11.74 -3.02
CA ALA A 51 -22.04 11.36 -2.14
C ALA A 51 -21.71 11.55 -0.64
N ILE A 52 -20.43 11.60 -0.29
CA ILE A 52 -19.97 11.80 1.08
C ILE A 52 -19.95 13.31 1.35
N PRO A 53 -20.37 13.82 2.52
CA PRO A 53 -20.21 15.24 2.87
C PRO A 53 -18.74 15.67 2.94
N ASP A 54 -18.46 16.97 2.89
CA ASP A 54 -17.10 17.47 3.05
C ASP A 54 -16.61 17.29 4.49
N PHE A 55 -15.37 16.82 4.64
CA PHE A 55 -14.79 16.55 5.96
C PHE A 55 -13.28 16.72 5.96
N GLN A 56 -12.76 16.94 7.16
CA GLN A 56 -11.35 16.84 7.49
C GLN A 56 -11.24 15.93 8.70
N LEU A 57 -10.41 14.90 8.60
CA LEU A 57 -10.13 14.01 9.71
C LEU A 57 -8.64 13.77 9.87
N GLU A 58 -8.24 13.55 11.11
CA GLU A 58 -6.92 13.07 11.46
C GLU A 58 -7.08 11.68 12.09
N LEU A 59 -6.27 10.75 11.62
CA LEU A 59 -6.37 9.35 11.97
C LEU A 59 -5.00 8.86 12.41
N GLN A 60 -4.91 8.48 13.68
CA GLN A 60 -3.68 8.02 14.30
C GLN A 60 -3.78 6.53 14.56
N TRP A 61 -3.04 5.72 13.81
CA TRP A 61 -3.06 4.27 13.96
C TRP A 61 -1.89 3.78 14.78
N HIS A 62 -2.19 3.23 15.96
CA HIS A 62 -1.21 2.52 16.79
C HIS A 62 -1.33 1.03 16.51
N VAL A 63 -0.52 0.48 15.62
CA VAL A 63 -0.54 -0.97 15.36
C VAL A 63 0.18 -1.70 16.48
N GLY A 64 -0.58 -2.10 17.49
CA GLY A 64 -0.12 -3.00 18.54
C GLY A 64 -0.09 -4.44 18.03
N CYS A 65 1.04 -4.92 17.50
CA CYS A 65 1.22 -6.35 17.28
C CYS A 65 1.46 -7.06 18.62
N ALA A 66 0.38 -7.39 19.34
CA ALA A 66 0.41 -8.18 20.57
C ALA A 66 0.15 -9.68 20.32
N MET A 67 0.30 -10.17 19.09
CA MET A 67 -0.15 -11.53 18.73
C MET A 67 0.75 -12.66 19.27
N LEU A 68 1.93 -12.37 19.86
CA LEU A 68 2.89 -13.41 20.27
C LEU A 68 3.60 -13.19 21.61
N GLY A 69 3.06 -12.35 22.52
CA GLY A 69 3.55 -12.26 23.91
C GLY A 69 5.02 -11.84 24.11
N LEU A 70 5.75 -11.52 23.04
CA LEU A 70 7.14 -11.07 23.06
C LEU A 70 7.20 -9.54 23.01
N PRO A 71 8.15 -8.91 23.70
CA PRO A 71 8.37 -7.47 23.58
C PRO A 71 8.64 -7.11 22.12
N ILE A 72 7.97 -6.06 21.65
CA ILE A 72 8.00 -5.58 20.26
C ILE A 72 9.45 -5.57 19.77
N SER A 73 9.79 -6.48 18.85
CA SER A 73 11.12 -6.53 18.25
C SER A 73 11.49 -5.13 17.71
N PRO A 74 12.73 -4.64 17.92
CA PRO A 74 13.19 -3.38 17.36
C PRO A 74 13.06 -3.33 15.82
N ILE A 75 13.00 -4.50 15.18
CA ILE A 75 12.61 -4.64 13.77
C ILE A 75 11.16 -4.14 13.61
N LEU A 76 10.15 -4.72 14.24
CA LEU A 76 8.74 -4.32 14.07
C LEU A 76 8.42 -2.87 14.46
N ARG A 77 9.13 -2.27 15.44
CA ARG A 77 9.02 -0.83 15.76
C ARG A 77 9.43 0.08 14.59
N ARG A 78 10.29 -0.40 13.70
CA ARG A 78 10.73 0.30 12.49
C ARG A 78 9.69 0.19 11.36
N PHE A 79 8.83 -0.83 11.40
CA PHE A 79 7.85 -1.14 10.35
C PHE A 79 6.49 -0.46 10.59
N LEU A 80 6.06 -0.22 11.85
CA LEU A 80 4.70 0.27 12.15
C LEU A 80 4.62 1.20 13.38
N PRO A 81 4.99 2.49 13.30
CA PRO A 81 5.41 3.22 14.48
C PRO A 81 4.39 4.16 15.12
N SER A 82 3.10 4.06 14.80
CA SER A 82 2.15 5.19 14.87
C SER A 82 2.28 6.03 13.62
N ASP A 83 1.32 5.85 12.70
CA ASP A 83 1.23 6.67 11.51
C ASP A 83 0.00 7.56 11.64
N THR A 84 0.18 8.83 11.28
CA THR A 84 -0.87 9.84 11.34
C THR A 84 -1.26 10.18 9.91
N TYR A 85 -2.49 9.83 9.56
CA TYR A 85 -3.11 10.16 8.29
C TYR A 85 -3.94 11.42 8.47
N GLN A 86 -3.63 12.44 7.70
CA GLN A 86 -4.51 13.61 7.59
C GLN A 86 -5.27 13.50 6.28
N ILE A 87 -6.60 13.48 6.37
CA ILE A 87 -7.47 13.30 5.23
C ILE A 87 -8.36 14.53 5.10
N TRP A 88 -8.33 15.14 3.91
CA TRP A 88 -9.20 16.24 3.53
C TRP A 88 -10.02 15.81 2.32
N LYS A 89 -11.33 15.93 2.45
CA LYS A 89 -12.27 15.62 1.37
C LYS A 89 -13.12 16.86 1.09
N ARG A 90 -13.21 17.25 -0.18
CA ARG A 90 -14.05 18.35 -0.66
C ARG A 90 -14.64 18.03 -2.03
N GLY A 91 -15.96 17.93 -2.15
CA GLY A 91 -16.61 17.51 -3.39
C GLY A 91 -16.11 16.14 -3.86
N SER A 92 -15.50 16.07 -5.05
CA SER A 92 -14.83 14.88 -5.58
C SER A 92 -13.32 14.84 -5.31
N ASP A 93 -12.77 15.86 -4.64
CA ASP A 93 -11.34 15.96 -4.38
C ASP A 93 -11.04 15.34 -3.01
N LEU A 94 -9.98 14.52 -2.97
CA LEU A 94 -9.51 13.86 -1.76
C LEU A 94 -8.00 14.06 -1.66
N ARG A 95 -7.52 14.47 -0.50
CA ARG A 95 -6.11 14.51 -0.16
C ARG A 95 -5.88 13.65 1.08
N VAL A 96 -4.86 12.81 1.04
CA VAL A 96 -4.41 11.98 2.16
C VAL A 96 -2.93 12.23 2.35
N ASP A 97 -2.56 12.84 3.47
CA ASP A 97 -1.16 12.96 3.88
C ASP A 97 -0.83 11.83 4.85
N ALA A 98 0.20 11.03 4.55
CA ALA A 98 0.68 9.93 5.38
C ALA A 98 2.15 10.12 5.74
N GLY A 99 2.58 9.59 6.90
CA GLY A 99 3.97 9.68 7.40
C GLY A 99 4.90 8.54 6.96
N LEU A 100 4.38 7.58 6.21
CA LEU A 100 5.13 6.49 5.59
C LEU A 100 5.16 6.63 4.07
N ILE A 101 6.36 6.61 3.48
CA ILE A 101 6.57 6.78 2.03
C ILE A 101 6.31 5.48 1.26
N GLY A 102 6.59 4.32 1.87
CA GLY A 102 6.49 3.01 1.22
C GLY A 102 7.73 2.15 1.45
N VAL A 103 7.88 1.09 0.65
CA VAL A 103 9.04 0.17 0.69
C VAL A 103 10.11 0.67 -0.29
N ASP A 104 11.34 0.79 0.16
CA ASP A 104 12.52 0.98 -0.70
C ASP A 104 12.68 -0.25 -1.60
N GLU A 105 12.58 -0.10 -2.92
CA GLU A 105 12.68 -1.23 -3.87
C GLU A 105 14.07 -1.88 -3.90
N GLU A 106 15.13 -1.15 -3.55
CA GLU A 106 16.50 -1.68 -3.52
C GLU A 106 16.78 -2.43 -2.22
N GLN A 107 16.30 -1.89 -1.10
CA GLN A 107 16.59 -2.44 0.22
C GLN A 107 15.45 -3.29 0.81
N MET A 108 14.30 -3.36 0.13
CA MET A 108 13.04 -3.97 0.60
C MET A 108 12.67 -3.55 2.04
N ALA A 109 12.99 -2.30 2.38
CA ALA A 109 12.85 -1.75 3.73
C ALA A 109 11.91 -0.54 3.74
N TRP A 110 11.11 -0.38 4.80
CA TRP A 110 10.20 0.77 4.89
C TRP A 110 10.96 2.09 5.02
N ARG A 111 10.62 3.04 4.17
CA ARG A 111 11.10 4.43 4.24
C ARG A 111 10.05 5.29 4.92
N ARG A 112 10.48 5.98 5.99
CA ARG A 112 9.67 7.00 6.65
C ARG A 112 9.80 8.34 5.94
N GLY A 113 8.71 9.09 5.96
CA GLY A 113 8.62 10.46 5.47
C GLY A 113 7.24 10.77 4.91
N ARG A 114 6.98 12.05 4.62
CA ARG A 114 5.64 12.51 4.30
C ARG A 114 5.33 12.25 2.83
N ILE A 115 4.17 11.67 2.55
CA ILE A 115 3.60 11.60 1.21
C ILE A 115 2.20 12.17 1.24
N SER A 116 1.83 12.84 0.16
CA SER A 116 0.49 13.37 -0.06
C SER A 116 -0.10 12.70 -1.28
N LEU A 117 -1.05 11.80 -1.08
CA LEU A 117 -1.88 11.26 -2.14
C LEU A 117 -3.01 12.25 -2.41
N MET A 118 -3.16 12.64 -3.67
CA MET A 118 -4.23 13.53 -4.13
C MET A 118 -5.03 12.85 -5.22
N VAL A 119 -6.34 12.83 -5.03
CA VAL A 119 -7.33 12.47 -6.04
C VAL A 119 -8.07 13.73 -6.45
N ARG A 120 -8.11 14.00 -7.75
CA ARG A 120 -8.86 15.11 -8.34
C ARG A 120 -9.58 14.61 -9.59
N GLY A 121 -10.89 14.41 -9.49
CA GLY A 121 -11.67 13.75 -10.53
C GLY A 121 -11.07 12.37 -10.86
N GLN A 122 -10.65 12.19 -12.12
CA GLN A 122 -10.14 10.91 -12.62
C GLN A 122 -8.62 10.72 -12.45
N ARG A 123 -7.95 11.64 -11.74
CA ARG A 123 -6.49 11.63 -11.59
C ARG A 123 -6.10 11.35 -10.15
N ILE A 124 -5.26 10.34 -9.97
CA ILE A 124 -4.56 10.06 -8.71
C ILE A 124 -3.10 10.49 -8.90
N SER A 125 -2.56 11.21 -7.93
CA SER A 125 -1.18 11.68 -7.91
C SER A 125 -0.58 11.49 -6.53
N LEU A 126 0.68 11.08 -6.49
CA LEU A 126 1.47 11.01 -5.27
C LEU A 126 2.46 12.18 -5.28
N VAL A 127 2.49 12.95 -4.20
CA VAL A 127 3.39 14.09 -4.01
C VAL A 127 4.28 13.78 -2.82
N HIS A 128 5.59 13.97 -2.96
CA HIS A 128 6.61 13.80 -1.92
C HIS A 128 7.00 15.14 -1.30
#